data_AF-A0A4P6XQD6-F1
#
_entry.id   AF-A0A4P6XQD6-F1
#
_cell.length_a   1.000
_cell.length_b   1.000
_cell.length_c   1.000
_cell.angle_alpha   90.00
_cell.angle_beta   90.00
_cell.angle_gamma   90.00
#
_symmetry.space_group_name_H-M   'P 1'
#
loop_
_entity.id
_entity.type
_entity.pdbx_description
1 polymer ?
#
loop_
_entity_poly.entity_id
_entity_poly.type
_entity_poly.pdbx_seq_one_letter_code
_entity_poly.pdbx_strand_id
1 'polypeptide(L)' 'MMDYLKCMKFTENKNAPNCRALAKKYLGCRMDNQLMENSDWDLLGLVNLPGDTTTYHPNFNKKAEEKNEGKD' A
#
# COMPACT_ATOMS: atom_id res chain seq x y z
N MET A 1 6.99 13.72 5.20
CA MET A 1 6.03 12.94 6.00
C MET A 1 4.71 13.69 6.21
N MET A 2 4.76 14.97 6.58
CA MET A 2 3.56 15.81 6.79
C MET A 2 2.74 16.05 5.52
N ASP A 3 3.30 15.89 4.34
CA ASP A 3 2.61 16.19 3.08
C ASP A 3 1.39 15.30 2.85
N TYR A 4 1.47 14.03 3.27
CA TYR A 4 0.30 13.15 3.27
C TYR A 4 -0.81 13.71 4.18
N LEU A 5 -0.48 14.10 5.41
CA LEU A 5 -1.45 14.65 6.36
C LEU A 5 -2.05 15.97 5.86
N LYS A 6 -1.25 16.82 5.22
CA LYS A 6 -1.72 18.04 4.55
C LYS A 6 -2.68 17.71 3.40
N CYS A 7 -2.35 16.70 2.59
CA CYS A 7 -3.21 16.24 1.50
C CYS A 7 -4.55 15.73 2.03
N MET A 8 -4.55 14.88 3.06
CA MET A 8 -5.76 14.39 3.70
C MET A 8 -6.61 15.53 4.26
N LYS A 9 -5.99 16.52 4.91
CA LYS A 9 -6.72 17.71 5.38
C LYS A 9 -7.36 18.48 4.22
N PHE A 10 -6.60 18.69 3.14
CA PHE A 10 -7.08 19.38 1.94
C PHE A 10 -8.23 18.63 1.24
N THR A 11 -8.19 17.30 1.23
CA THR A 11 -9.21 16.46 0.62
C THR A 11 -10.35 16.10 1.57
N GLU A 12 -10.46 16.78 2.72
CA GLU A 12 -11.48 16.53 3.75
C GLU A 12 -11.51 15.06 4.20
N ASN A 13 -10.33 14.47 4.32
CA ASN A 13 -10.07 13.07 4.66
C ASN A 13 -10.66 12.05 3.67
N LYS A 14 -11.03 12.47 2.46
CA LYS A 14 -11.45 11.56 1.38
C LYS A 14 -10.23 10.81 0.82
N ASN A 15 -10.45 9.57 0.41
CA ASN A 15 -9.44 8.75 -0.29
C ASN A 15 -9.23 9.27 -1.71
N ALA A 16 -8.44 10.34 -1.83
CA ALA A 16 -8.30 11.09 -3.07
C ALA A 16 -7.09 10.60 -3.90
N PRO A 17 -7.23 10.49 -5.24
CA PRO A 17 -6.15 9.99 -6.10
C PRO A 17 -4.83 10.75 -5.96
N ASN A 18 -4.90 12.08 -5.77
CA ASN A 18 -3.73 12.94 -5.61
C ASN A 18 -2.93 12.71 -4.32
N CYS A 19 -3.50 12.01 -3.33
CA CYS A 19 -2.79 11.69 -2.08
C CYS A 19 -2.06 10.34 -2.13
N ARG A 20 -2.28 9.50 -3.15
CA ARG A 20 -1.86 8.08 -3.14
C ARG A 20 -0.33 7.88 -3.09
N ALA A 21 0.44 8.65 -3.86
CA ALA A 21 1.90 8.60 -3.79
C ALA A 21 2.44 9.03 -2.42
N LEU A 22 1.81 10.05 -1.82
CA LEU A 22 2.14 10.50 -0.47
C LEU A 22 1.76 9.45 0.59
N ALA A 23 0.63 8.76 0.39
CA ALA A 23 0.17 7.69 1.25
C ALA A 23 1.14 6.50 1.26
N LYS A 24 1.61 6.05 0.08
CA LYS A 24 2.62 4.96 -0.02
C LYS A 24 3.89 5.28 0.76
N LYS A 25 4.43 6.50 0.59
CA LYS A 25 5.60 6.95 1.36
C LYS A 25 5.33 7.04 2.86
N TYR A 26 4.16 7.54 3.26
CA TYR A 26 3.79 7.69 4.66
C TYR A 26 3.57 6.34 5.36
N LEU A 27 2.84 5.43 4.74
CA LEU A 27 2.60 4.10 5.28
C LEU A 27 3.89 3.28 5.32
N GLY A 28 4.73 3.37 4.28
CA GLY A 28 6.05 2.70 4.25
C GLY A 28 6.90 3.07 5.45
N CYS A 29 7.09 4.37 5.70
CA CYS A 29 7.88 4.77 6.85
C CYS A 29 7.22 4.39 8.20
N ARG A 30 5.90 4.31 8.32
CA ARG A 30 5.26 3.76 9.54
C ARG A 30 5.57 2.28 9.73
N MET A 31 5.52 1.49 8.66
CA MET A 31 5.85 0.07 8.69
C MET A 31 7.33 -0.16 9.03
N ASP A 32 8.24 0.58 8.40
CA ASP A 32 9.69 0.51 8.65
C ASP A 32 10.05 0.82 10.11
N ASN A 33 9.27 1.69 10.77
CA ASN A 33 9.48 2.10 12.15
C ASN A 33 8.58 1.33 13.14
N GLN A 34 7.95 0.23 12.70
CA GLN A 34 7.10 -0.62 13.55
C GLN A 34 5.94 0.15 14.22
N LEU A 35 5.48 1.23 13.58
CA LEU A 35 4.31 2.03 14.00
C LEU A 35 3.01 1.55 13.35
N MET A 36 3.10 0.49 12.54
CA MET A 36 2.02 -0.22 11.86
C MET A 36 2.54 -1.59 11.42
N GLU A 37 1.66 -2.59 11.35
CA GLU A 37 1.99 -3.90 10.75
C GLU A 37 2.32 -3.77 9.27
N ASN A 38 3.25 -4.60 8.78
CA ASN A 38 3.57 -4.67 7.36
C ASN A 38 2.36 -5.15 6.55
N SER A 39 2.13 -4.56 5.39
CA SER A 39 1.05 -4.92 4.47
C SER A 39 1.52 -4.76 3.03
N ASP A 40 1.01 -5.61 2.15
CA ASP A 40 1.31 -5.52 0.72
C ASP A 40 0.67 -4.28 0.09
N TRP A 41 1.39 -3.64 -0.83
CA TRP A 41 0.91 -2.46 -1.53
C TRP A 41 -0.37 -2.74 -2.35
N ASP A 42 -0.54 -3.94 -2.88
CA ASP A 42 -1.74 -4.36 -3.58
C ASP A 42 -2.98 -4.36 -2.67
N LEU A 43 -2.85 -4.87 -1.44
CA LEU A 43 -3.94 -4.92 -0.45
C LEU A 43 -4.33 -3.52 0.02
N LEU A 44 -3.36 -2.60 0.09
CA LEU A 44 -3.59 -1.18 0.36
C LEU A 44 -4.07 -0.41 -0.88
N GLY A 45 -4.13 -1.08 -2.03
CA GLY A 45 -4.46 -0.47 -3.31
C GLY A 45 -3.52 0.67 -3.66
N LEU A 46 -2.22 0.55 -3.41
CA LEU A 46 -1.16 1.55 -3.66
C LEU A 46 -0.17 1.11 -4.75
N VAL A 47 -0.71 0.48 -5.80
CA VAL A 47 0.02 0.07 -7.00
C VAL A 47 -0.29 0.96 -8.20
N ASN A 48 0.55 0.85 -9.23
CA ASN A 48 0.47 1.62 -10.48
C ASN A 48 0.47 3.13 -10.25
N LEU A 49 1.30 3.62 -9.33
CA LEU A 49 1.39 5.05 -9.04
C LEU A 49 2.30 5.75 -10.06
N PRO A 50 2.02 7.03 -10.39
CA PRO A 50 2.90 7.81 -11.26
C PRO A 50 4.33 7.85 -10.69
N GLY A 51 5.29 7.37 -11.46
CA GLY A 51 6.71 7.35 -11.07
C GLY A 51 7.20 6.06 -10.39
N ASP A 52 6.35 5.05 -10.18
CA ASP A 52 6.83 3.69 -9.87
C ASP A 52 7.51 3.13 -11.13
N THR A 53 8.82 2.87 -11.06
CA THR A 53 9.58 2.19 -12.13
C THR A 53 9.49 0.67 -12.00
N THR A 54 9.02 0.16 -10.86
CA THR A 54 8.71 -1.26 -10.67
C THR A 54 7.40 -1.59 -11.37
N THR A 55 7.56 -1.96 -12.64
CA THR A 55 6.51 -2.33 -13.58
C THR A 55 5.65 -3.48 -13.05
N TYR A 56 4.33 -3.25 -13.02
CA TYR A 56 3.27 -4.23 -13.31
C TYR A 56 3.43 -5.65 -12.72
N HIS A 57 2.72 -5.93 -11.62
CA HIS A 57 2.30 -7.30 -11.29
C HIS A 57 0.81 -7.46 -11.62
N PRO A 58 0.42 -7.98 -12.80
CA PRO A 58 -0.89 -8.55 -12.95
C PRO A 58 -0.83 -9.93 -12.29
N ASN A 59 -1.43 -10.06 -11.12
CA ASN A 59 -2.08 -11.33 -10.84
C ASN A 59 -3.39 -11.06 -10.11
N PHE A 60 -4.36 -10.62 -10.92
CA PHE A 60 -5.75 -10.93 -10.65
C PHE A 60 -5.84 -12.45 -10.44
N ASN A 61 -6.11 -12.87 -9.21
CA ASN A 61 -6.16 -14.26 -8.70
C ASN A 61 -4.81 -14.91 -8.34
N LYS A 62 -4.35 -14.67 -7.10
CA LYS A 62 -3.67 -15.72 -6.32
C LYS A 62 -4.32 -15.87 -4.94
N LYS A 63 -5.62 -16.22 -4.95
CA LYS A 63 -6.21 -17.02 -3.86
C LYS A 63 -6.12 -18.47 -4.32
N ALA A 64 -5.65 -19.33 -3.42
CA ALA A 64 -5.41 -20.78 -3.57
C ALA A 64 -4.02 -21.15 -4.11
N GLU A 65 -3.04 -21.19 -3.21
CA GLU A 65 -2.09 -22.32 -3.05
C GLU A 65 -1.13 -21.98 -1.91
N GLU A 66 -1.56 -22.27 -0.68
CA GLU A 66 -0.70 -22.62 0.47
C GLU A 66 -1.63 -23.11 1.60
N LYS A 67 -2.38 -24.17 1.30
CA LYS A 67 -3.01 -25.04 2.29
C LYS A 67 -2.90 -26.48 1.79
N ASN A 68 -1.79 -27.10 2.13
CA ASN A 68 -1.52 -28.55 2.25
C ASN A 68 0.02 -28.68 2.28
N GLU A 69 0.68 -29.43 3.14
CA GLU A 69 0.26 -30.37 4.19
C GLU A 69 1.55 -30.64 4.96
N GLY A 70 1.51 -30.53 6.29
CA GLY A 70 2.71 -30.62 7.11
C GLY A 70 2.35 -30.64 8.57
N LYS A 71 1.62 -31.67 8.99
CA LYS A 71 1.61 -32.15 10.37
C LYS A 71 0.99 -33.55 10.44
N ASP A 72 1.90 -34.48 10.71
CA ASP A 72 1.78 -35.79 11.36
C ASP A 72 1.02 -36.92 10.63
#